data_AF-A0A5C5ZEQ2-F1
#
_entry.id   AF-A0A5C5ZEQ2-F1
#
_cell.length_a   1.000
_cell.length_b   1.000
_cell.length_c   1.000
_cell.angle_alpha   90.00
_cell.angle_beta   90.00
_cell.angle_gamma   90.00
#
_symmetry.space_group_name_H-M   'P 1'
#
loop_
_entity.id
_entity.type
_entity.pdbx_description
1 polymer ?
#
loop_
_entity_poly.entity_id
_entity_poly.type
_entity_poly.pdbx_seq_one_letter_code
_entity_poly.pdbx_strand_id
1 'polypeptide(L)'
;MVFAPALLLFTTLTSVGLIAAWAATSTRHWFVRTMAFLAVASLPLLIPAYEMFVAFVLQGLVVALGVQAWRWRRRDRADRGGSRFALRDALLAVVPLAWVLAAFAAQEEFVFLDLLSPAMVGFAFGLTTLLALWASRGGLQRWSLALLGTVIVAVPLAFFEQTLPEVRETLEWTYDGEQKILDALLVSTNSFDVHLEWLVVSIGVAVAVAVLTKLCFLGTPGTYRSSSRLRLGTGVALALLTVAPLLYMLARLTHRTPIPECTLPDPNGFEDYLQAASALPASPTVDTWAFDVDTATTPQLQAVVAEVDQALELVRSGVTKDVFRRLTYTMEDLDVPDFGGLRTLSRGFAASGRLHEKQGRLSDAVDDYLTVLDYGCSLTRGGLMVDTLIGIACSGMGVEPLRELKHSAPRERLGDIVERLEAAELRVDAIDQIMLRDKVWSQRAMG
;
A
#
# COMPACT_ATOMS: atom_id res chain seq x y z
N MET A 1 8.47 -2.56 10.93
CA MET A 1 9.29 -1.53 10.25
C MET A 1 8.60 -0.15 10.17
N VAL A 2 7.54 0.10 10.95
CA VAL A 2 6.68 1.31 10.85
C VAL A 2 7.40 2.63 11.16
N PHE A 3 8.47 2.60 11.97
CA PHE A 3 9.16 3.81 12.42
C PHE A 3 9.91 4.58 11.31
N ALA A 4 10.49 3.89 10.33
CA ALA A 4 11.30 4.57 9.30
C ALA A 4 10.45 5.41 8.32
N PRO A 5 9.32 4.89 7.77
CA PRO A 5 8.41 5.70 6.98
C PRO A 5 7.80 6.87 7.76
N ALA A 6 7.36 6.63 9.00
CA ALA A 6 6.80 7.70 9.84
C ALA A 6 7.81 8.81 10.12
N LEU A 7 9.08 8.46 10.38
CA LEU A 7 10.15 9.43 10.59
C LEU A 7 10.47 10.22 9.30
N LEU A 8 10.47 9.55 8.15
CA LEU A 8 10.67 10.19 6.85
C LEU A 8 9.54 11.18 6.54
N LEU A 9 8.28 10.78 6.74
CA LEU A 9 7.11 11.64 6.56
C LEU A 9 7.18 12.84 7.51
N PHE A 10 7.42 12.58 8.80
CA PHE A 10 7.58 13.62 9.82
C PHE A 10 8.65 14.65 9.44
N THR A 11 9.85 14.19 9.08
CA THR A 11 10.97 15.09 8.72
C THR A 11 10.64 15.86 7.46
N THR A 12 10.10 15.22 6.44
CA THR A 12 9.80 15.86 5.15
C THR A 12 8.69 16.91 5.28
N LEU A 13 7.57 16.57 5.92
CA LEU A 13 6.44 17.49 6.12
C LEU A 13 6.83 18.68 7.01
N THR A 14 7.65 18.47 8.04
CA THR A 14 8.22 19.57 8.86
C THR A 14 9.07 20.50 8.00
N SER A 15 9.93 19.93 7.15
CA SER A 15 10.85 20.68 6.28
C SER A 15 10.08 21.54 5.28
N VAL A 16 9.13 20.92 4.58
CA VAL A 16 8.27 21.58 3.58
C VAL A 16 7.47 22.69 4.23
N GLY A 17 6.88 22.45 5.41
CA GLY A 17 6.14 23.46 6.17
C GLY A 17 7.01 24.66 6.57
N LEU A 18 8.24 24.44 7.03
CA LEU A 18 9.19 25.50 7.38
C LEU A 18 9.63 26.32 6.16
N ILE A 19 9.94 25.67 5.05
CA ILE A 19 10.32 26.34 3.80
C ILE A 19 9.14 27.16 3.27
N ALA A 20 7.92 26.61 3.30
CA ALA A 20 6.70 27.33 2.95
C ALA A 20 6.47 28.55 3.84
N ALA A 21 6.63 28.41 5.15
CA ALA A 21 6.52 29.52 6.10
C ALA A 21 7.57 30.61 5.83
N TRP A 22 8.81 30.23 5.55
CA TRP A 22 9.90 31.15 5.21
C TRP A 22 9.65 31.90 3.89
N ALA A 23 9.09 31.21 2.89
CA ALA A 23 8.70 31.82 1.63
C ALA A 23 7.54 32.81 1.84
N ALA A 24 6.47 32.37 2.52
CA ALA A 24 5.26 33.16 2.75
C ALA A 24 5.50 34.41 3.62
N THR A 25 6.43 34.34 4.58
CA THR A 25 6.74 35.46 5.50
C THR A 25 7.72 36.48 4.93
N SER A 26 8.22 36.31 3.71
CA SER A 26 9.07 37.31 3.04
C SER A 26 8.25 38.50 2.52
N THR A 27 8.88 39.68 2.43
CA THR A 27 8.29 40.87 1.80
C THR A 27 9.10 41.38 0.61
N ARG A 28 10.42 41.19 0.61
CA ARG A 28 11.32 41.73 -0.43
C ARG A 28 11.73 40.75 -1.53
N HIS A 29 11.61 39.44 -1.27
CA HIS A 29 12.07 38.39 -2.20
C HIS A 29 11.06 37.25 -2.31
N TRP A 30 9.76 37.55 -2.32
CA TRP A 30 8.73 36.51 -2.29
C TRP A 30 8.88 35.53 -3.47
N PHE A 31 9.11 36.04 -4.68
CA PHE A 31 9.24 35.22 -5.90
C PHE A 31 10.37 34.19 -5.81
N VAL A 32 11.61 34.62 -5.51
CA VAL A 32 12.79 33.73 -5.41
C VAL A 32 12.57 32.64 -4.36
N ARG A 33 11.92 32.98 -3.24
CA ARG A 33 11.64 32.00 -2.18
C ARG A 33 10.54 31.03 -2.56
N THR A 34 9.51 31.48 -3.26
CA THR A 34 8.47 30.60 -3.81
C THR A 34 9.08 29.63 -4.83
N MET A 35 9.98 30.09 -5.70
CA MET A 35 10.68 29.22 -6.65
C MET A 35 11.57 28.20 -5.93
N ALA A 36 12.28 28.60 -4.87
CA ALA A 36 13.06 27.67 -4.05
C ALA A 36 12.17 26.62 -3.35
N PHE A 37 11.00 27.03 -2.84
CA PHE A 37 10.02 26.10 -2.28
C PHE A 37 9.54 25.09 -3.34
N LEU A 38 9.15 25.56 -4.53
CA LEU A 38 8.67 24.69 -5.59
C LEU A 38 9.74 23.72 -6.09
N ALA A 39 11.00 24.17 -6.18
CA ALA A 39 12.11 23.29 -6.53
C ALA A 39 12.30 22.14 -5.54
N VAL A 40 12.11 22.39 -4.23
CA VAL A 40 12.15 21.35 -3.20
C VAL A 40 10.90 20.47 -3.28
N ALA A 41 9.72 21.08 -3.43
CA ALA A 41 8.45 20.36 -3.53
C ALA A 41 8.40 19.46 -4.77
N SER A 42 9.13 19.78 -5.85
CA SER A 42 9.21 19.01 -7.10
C SER A 42 10.17 17.82 -7.07
N LEU A 43 10.99 17.64 -6.02
CA LEU A 43 11.90 16.49 -5.94
C LEU A 43 11.21 15.12 -6.04
N PRO A 44 10.00 14.89 -5.48
CA PRO A 44 9.25 13.64 -5.67
C PRO A 44 8.91 13.31 -7.14
N LEU A 45 8.87 14.32 -8.02
CA LEU A 45 8.63 14.10 -9.46
C LEU A 45 9.79 13.36 -10.15
N LEU A 46 10.95 13.22 -9.49
CA LEU A 46 12.07 12.40 -9.99
C LEU A 46 11.83 10.89 -9.79
N ILE A 47 10.91 10.50 -8.90
CA ILE A 47 10.66 9.11 -8.49
C ILE A 47 9.16 8.78 -8.58
N PRO A 48 8.52 9.04 -9.73
CA PRO A 48 7.06 9.18 -9.97
C PRO A 48 6.12 9.37 -8.77
N ALA A 49 6.55 10.05 -7.71
CA ALA A 49 5.82 10.11 -6.45
C ALA A 49 4.93 11.35 -6.43
N TYR A 50 3.94 11.35 -7.30
CA TYR A 50 3.11 12.51 -7.54
C TYR A 50 2.20 12.85 -6.34
N GLU A 51 1.82 11.86 -5.55
CA GLU A 51 1.03 12.04 -4.32
C GLU A 51 1.77 12.93 -3.33
N MET A 52 3.08 12.68 -3.16
CA MET A 52 3.95 13.50 -2.31
C MET A 52 4.07 14.93 -2.85
N PHE A 53 4.20 15.09 -4.17
CA PHE A 53 4.23 16.41 -4.79
C PHE A 53 2.95 17.19 -4.50
N VAL A 54 1.77 16.57 -4.68
CA VAL A 54 0.47 17.20 -4.41
C VAL A 54 0.33 17.58 -2.94
N ALA A 55 0.69 16.69 -2.03
CA ALA A 55 0.68 16.97 -0.60
C ALA A 55 1.57 18.17 -0.25
N PHE A 56 2.79 18.24 -0.79
CA PHE A 56 3.73 19.33 -0.49
C PHE A 56 3.27 20.66 -1.06
N VAL A 57 2.81 20.69 -2.32
CA VAL A 57 2.28 21.92 -2.94
C VAL A 57 1.09 22.44 -2.16
N LEU A 58 0.15 21.57 -1.78
CA LEU A 58 -1.04 21.97 -1.06
C LEU A 58 -0.72 22.44 0.37
N GLN A 59 0.20 21.77 1.07
CA GLN A 59 0.73 22.25 2.35
C GLN A 59 1.31 23.67 2.21
N GLY A 60 2.11 23.90 1.17
CA GLY A 60 2.66 25.21 0.84
C GLY A 60 1.59 26.28 0.59
N LEU A 61 0.56 25.94 -0.18
CA LEU A 61 -0.57 26.82 -0.48
C LEU A 61 -1.34 27.20 0.77
N VAL A 62 -1.69 26.25 1.63
CA VAL A 62 -2.39 26.51 2.89
C VAL A 62 -1.58 27.44 3.78
N VAL A 63 -0.27 27.19 3.94
CA VAL A 63 0.62 28.05 4.72
C VAL A 63 0.69 29.47 4.12
N ALA A 64 0.85 29.58 2.80
CA ALA A 64 0.92 30.87 2.12
C ALA A 64 -0.36 31.69 2.29
N LEU A 65 -1.53 31.06 2.10
CA LEU A 65 -2.84 31.69 2.26
C LEU A 65 -3.08 32.11 3.71
N GLY A 66 -2.75 31.25 4.68
CA GLY A 66 -2.91 31.57 6.10
C GLY A 66 -2.05 32.74 6.57
N VAL A 67 -0.79 32.79 6.13
CA VAL A 67 0.11 33.92 6.44
C VAL A 67 -0.39 35.23 5.78
N GLN A 68 -0.91 35.14 4.56
CA GLN A 68 -1.42 36.29 3.82
C GLN A 68 -2.72 36.82 4.42
N ALA A 69 -3.66 35.95 4.78
CA ALA A 69 -4.88 36.32 5.50
C ALA A 69 -4.56 36.99 6.84
N TRP A 70 -3.56 36.47 7.58
CA TRP A 70 -3.11 37.09 8.83
C TRP A 70 -2.52 38.49 8.62
N ARG A 71 -1.69 38.66 7.58
CA ARG A 71 -1.12 39.96 7.20
C ARG A 71 -2.19 40.96 6.79
N TRP A 72 -3.17 40.52 6.00
CA TRP A 72 -4.27 41.36 5.56
C TRP A 72 -5.09 41.85 6.76
N ARG A 73 -5.53 40.94 7.65
CA ARG A 73 -6.23 41.32 8.89
C ARG A 73 -5.44 42.30 9.76
N ARG A 74 -4.10 42.22 9.76
CA ARG A 74 -3.24 43.15 10.52
C ARG A 74 -3.12 44.52 9.82
N ARG A 75 -3.09 44.55 8.49
CA ARG A 75 -3.07 45.79 7.69
C ARG A 75 -4.38 46.55 7.78
N ASP A 76 -5.52 45.88 7.72
CA ASP A 76 -6.84 46.52 7.84
C ASP A 76 -7.01 47.29 9.15
N ARG A 77 -6.25 46.91 10.18
CA ARG A 77 -6.22 47.63 11.47
C ARG A 77 -5.24 48.80 11.51
N ALA A 78 -4.25 48.83 10.62
CA ALA A 78 -3.15 49.81 10.66
C ALA A 78 -3.29 50.93 9.62
N ASP A 79 -3.81 50.62 8.42
CA ASP A 79 -3.96 51.60 7.34
C ASP A 79 -5.11 51.17 6.40
N ARG A 80 -6.08 52.05 6.14
CA ARG A 80 -7.12 51.86 5.10
C ARG A 80 -6.61 52.13 3.67
N GLY A 81 -5.29 52.23 3.49
CA GLY A 81 -4.68 52.40 2.17
C GLY A 81 -4.79 51.13 1.34
N GLY A 82 -5.69 51.11 0.36
CA GLY A 82 -6.02 49.94 -0.45
C GLY A 82 -4.80 49.22 -1.03
N SER A 83 -4.79 47.89 -0.95
CA SER A 83 -3.70 47.08 -1.52
C SER A 83 -3.74 47.18 -3.05
N ARG A 84 -2.74 47.82 -3.64
CA ARG A 84 -2.53 47.74 -5.08
C ARG A 84 -1.74 46.47 -5.36
N PHE A 85 -2.43 45.41 -5.78
CA PHE A 85 -1.78 44.29 -6.44
C PHE A 85 -1.19 44.84 -7.74
N ALA A 86 0.15 44.86 -7.85
CA ALA A 86 0.78 45.30 -9.08
C ALA A 86 0.57 44.22 -10.14
N LEU A 87 0.29 44.61 -11.39
CA LEU A 87 0.19 43.68 -12.52
C LEU A 87 1.42 42.75 -12.63
N ARG A 88 2.60 43.25 -12.23
CA ARG A 88 3.84 42.48 -12.10
C ARG A 88 3.70 41.25 -11.19
N ASP A 89 3.01 41.39 -10.05
CA ASP A 89 2.86 40.29 -9.10
C ASP A 89 1.90 39.23 -9.65
N ALA A 90 0.85 39.64 -10.38
CA ALA A 90 -0.06 38.72 -11.05
C ALA A 90 0.66 37.93 -12.16
N LEU A 91 1.48 38.59 -12.98
CA LEU A 91 2.28 37.91 -14.02
C LEU A 91 3.30 36.93 -13.44
N LEU A 92 3.97 37.30 -12.34
CA LEU A 92 4.91 36.40 -11.66
C LEU A 92 4.22 35.20 -11.00
N ALA A 93 2.94 35.31 -10.65
CA ALA A 93 2.16 34.19 -10.12
C ALA A 93 1.74 33.16 -11.18
N VAL A 94 1.81 33.51 -12.48
CA VAL A 94 1.51 32.57 -13.57
C VAL A 94 2.59 31.48 -13.68
N VAL A 95 3.86 31.82 -13.44
CA VAL A 95 4.98 30.86 -13.51
C VAL A 95 4.82 29.65 -12.58
N PRO A 96 4.57 29.83 -11.26
CA PRO A 96 4.37 28.69 -10.36
C PRO A 96 3.07 27.92 -10.67
N LEU A 97 2.01 28.62 -11.12
CA LEU A 97 0.77 27.96 -11.54
C LEU A 97 0.98 27.07 -12.76
N ALA A 98 1.67 27.58 -13.79
CA ALA A 98 2.00 26.81 -14.98
C ALA A 98 2.87 25.59 -14.66
N TRP A 99 3.80 25.72 -13.70
CA TRP A 99 4.59 24.58 -13.22
C TRP A 99 3.70 23.50 -12.59
N VAL A 100 2.82 23.88 -11.65
CA VAL A 100 1.90 22.93 -11.02
C VAL A 100 1.01 22.25 -12.05
N LEU A 101 0.46 23.01 -13.01
CA LEU A 101 -0.35 22.46 -14.11
C LEU A 101 0.45 21.51 -15.01
N ALA A 102 1.73 21.82 -15.28
CA ALA A 102 2.60 20.93 -16.07
C ALA A 102 2.88 19.61 -15.34
N ALA A 103 3.07 19.65 -14.01
CA ALA A 103 3.22 18.43 -13.21
C ALA A 103 1.96 17.57 -13.22
N PHE A 104 0.77 18.19 -13.18
CA PHE A 104 -0.49 17.46 -13.32
C PHE A 104 -0.70 16.89 -14.73
N ALA A 105 -0.31 17.63 -15.77
CA ALA A 105 -0.44 17.18 -17.15
C ALA A 105 0.53 16.03 -17.52
N ALA A 106 1.56 15.78 -16.70
CA ALA A 106 2.52 14.70 -16.92
C ALA A 106 2.04 13.33 -16.39
N GLN A 107 0.89 13.27 -15.72
CA GLN A 107 0.33 12.00 -15.24
C GLN A 107 -0.45 11.31 -16.38
N GLU A 108 -0.06 10.08 -16.71
CA GLU A 108 -0.69 9.29 -17.78
C GLU A 108 -2.11 8.81 -17.39
N GLU A 109 -2.35 8.55 -16.10
CA GLU A 109 -3.66 8.16 -15.58
C GLU A 109 -4.05 9.04 -14.39
N PHE A 110 -4.92 10.02 -14.64
CA PHE A 110 -5.40 10.93 -13.61
C PHE A 110 -6.68 10.39 -12.98
N VAL A 111 -6.57 9.70 -11.84
CA VAL A 111 -7.71 9.31 -11.02
C VAL A 111 -7.86 10.32 -9.88
N PHE A 112 -8.90 11.16 -9.94
CA PHE A 112 -9.12 12.22 -8.95
C PHE A 112 -9.20 11.70 -7.50
N LEU A 113 -9.77 10.50 -7.32
CA LEU A 113 -9.89 9.88 -6.00
C LEU A 113 -8.53 9.58 -5.36
N ASP A 114 -7.53 9.22 -6.16
CA ASP A 114 -6.18 8.91 -5.67
C ASP A 114 -5.46 10.15 -5.16
N LEU A 115 -5.88 11.34 -5.60
CA LEU A 115 -5.36 12.61 -5.12
C LEU A 115 -6.02 13.10 -3.84
N LEU A 116 -7.16 12.54 -3.45
CA LEU A 116 -7.91 13.04 -2.30
C LEU A 116 -7.15 12.82 -1.00
N SER A 117 -6.54 11.63 -0.83
CA SER A 117 -5.70 11.31 0.33
C SER A 117 -4.48 12.26 0.46
N PRO A 118 -3.58 12.38 -0.55
CA PRO A 118 -2.44 13.30 -0.45
C PRO A 118 -2.87 14.76 -0.33
N ALA A 119 -4.00 15.16 -0.94
CA ALA A 119 -4.53 16.49 -0.75
C ALA A 119 -4.95 16.74 0.71
N MET A 120 -5.63 15.79 1.35
CA MET A 120 -5.96 15.93 2.76
C MET A 120 -4.72 16.02 3.65
N VAL A 121 -3.70 15.18 3.38
CA VAL A 121 -2.41 15.22 4.07
C VAL A 121 -1.80 16.62 3.93
N GLY A 122 -1.65 17.11 2.71
CA GLY A 122 -1.12 18.45 2.46
C GLY A 122 -1.89 19.55 3.19
N PHE A 123 -3.22 19.49 3.15
CA PHE A 123 -4.08 20.46 3.82
C PHE A 123 -3.92 20.43 5.34
N ALA A 124 -3.99 19.24 5.94
CA ALA A 124 -3.86 19.03 7.38
C ALA A 124 -2.50 19.51 7.91
N PHE A 125 -1.40 19.10 7.28
CA PHE A 125 -0.06 19.55 7.67
C PHE A 125 0.17 21.04 7.41
N GLY A 126 -0.53 21.63 6.43
CA GLY A 126 -0.56 23.07 6.22
C GLY A 126 -1.19 23.81 7.41
N LEU A 127 -2.34 23.34 7.89
CA LEU A 127 -3.01 23.88 9.08
C LEU A 127 -2.16 23.71 10.34
N THR A 128 -1.59 22.52 10.54
CA THR A 128 -0.67 22.22 11.66
C THR A 128 0.53 23.17 11.66
N THR A 129 1.11 23.44 10.49
CA THR A 129 2.20 24.41 10.35
C THR A 129 1.75 25.83 10.75
N LEU A 130 0.56 26.26 10.34
CA LEU A 130 0.01 27.57 10.72
C LEU A 130 -0.25 27.68 12.23
N LEU A 131 -0.79 26.64 12.86
CA LEU A 131 -1.01 26.57 14.31
C LEU A 131 0.31 26.65 15.05
N ALA A 132 1.34 25.95 14.59
CA ALA A 132 2.69 26.00 15.13
C ALA A 132 3.31 27.40 15.02
N LEU A 133 3.19 28.05 13.85
CA LEU A 133 3.63 29.43 13.66
C LEU A 133 2.90 30.41 14.60
N TRP A 134 1.60 30.22 14.82
CA TRP A 134 0.82 31.03 15.75
C TRP A 134 1.25 30.82 17.21
N ALA A 135 1.44 29.56 17.62
CA ALA A 135 1.92 29.19 18.95
C ALA A 135 3.30 29.78 19.25
N SER A 136 4.21 29.77 18.26
CA SER A 136 5.58 30.27 18.42
C SER A 136 5.65 31.73 18.89
N ARG A 137 4.62 32.53 18.61
CA ARG A 137 4.51 33.96 18.99
C ARG A 137 3.78 34.20 20.33
N GLY A 138 3.35 33.15 21.03
CA GLY A 138 2.52 33.24 22.24
C GLY A 138 3.17 32.69 23.51
N GLY A 139 2.46 32.87 24.62
CA GLY A 139 2.71 32.16 25.88
C GLY A 139 2.07 30.76 25.89
N LEU A 140 2.14 30.08 27.04
CA LEU A 140 1.70 28.69 27.23
C LEU A 140 0.26 28.43 26.76
N GLN A 141 -0.65 29.39 26.95
CA GLN A 141 -2.05 29.26 26.53
C GLN A 141 -2.22 29.11 25.00
N ARG A 142 -1.38 29.77 24.18
CA ARG A 142 -1.45 29.58 22.72
C ARG A 142 -0.89 28.23 22.30
N TRP A 143 0.06 27.69 23.07
CA TRP A 143 0.61 26.36 22.83
C TRP A 143 -0.43 25.27 23.08
N SER A 144 -1.16 25.32 24.21
CA SER A 144 -2.20 24.33 24.48
C SER A 144 -3.32 24.36 23.43
N LEU A 145 -3.74 25.56 22.99
CA LEU A 145 -4.73 25.71 21.93
C LEU A 145 -4.22 25.22 20.57
N ALA A 146 -2.95 25.44 20.24
CA ALA A 146 -2.37 24.95 19.00
C ALA A 146 -2.22 23.43 18.99
N LEU A 147 -1.86 22.82 20.12
CA LEU A 147 -1.81 21.36 20.27
C LEU A 147 -3.21 20.75 20.13
N LEU A 148 -4.22 21.32 20.80
CA LEU A 148 -5.61 20.88 20.64
C LEU A 148 -6.08 21.00 19.19
N GLY A 149 -5.79 22.13 18.53
CA GLY A 149 -6.10 22.33 17.12
C GLY A 149 -5.39 21.31 16.21
N THR A 150 -4.13 20.96 16.52
CA THR A 150 -3.37 19.95 15.77
C THR A 150 -4.02 18.57 15.91
N VAL A 151 -4.46 18.20 17.12
CA VAL A 151 -5.18 16.94 17.34
C VAL A 151 -6.49 16.91 16.54
N ILE A 152 -7.27 18.00 16.56
CA ILE A 152 -8.51 18.10 15.79
C ILE A 152 -8.26 17.94 14.29
N VAL A 153 -7.16 18.49 13.77
CA VAL A 153 -6.79 18.36 12.35
C VAL A 153 -6.25 16.96 12.01
N ALA A 154 -5.54 16.31 12.93
CA ALA A 154 -4.94 14.99 12.72
C ALA A 154 -5.97 13.85 12.80
N VAL A 155 -7.04 14.02 13.58
CA VAL A 155 -8.07 12.99 13.75
C VAL A 155 -8.71 12.59 12.40
N PRO A 156 -9.24 13.51 11.57
CA PRO A 156 -9.76 13.14 10.24
C PRO A 156 -8.74 12.40 9.38
N LEU A 157 -7.46 12.78 9.47
CA LEU A 157 -6.39 12.13 8.71
C LEU A 157 -6.22 10.66 9.10
N ALA A 158 -6.23 10.38 10.41
CA ALA A 158 -6.09 9.03 10.96
C ALA A 158 -7.26 8.10 10.60
N PHE A 159 -8.45 8.66 10.33
CA PHE A 159 -9.63 7.90 9.91
C PHE A 159 -9.76 7.76 8.39
N PHE A 160 -9.26 8.74 7.63
CA PHE A 160 -9.54 8.83 6.20
C PHE A 160 -8.60 8.00 5.33
N GLU A 161 -7.35 7.80 5.76
CA GLU A 161 -6.40 6.96 5.02
C GLU A 161 -6.88 5.51 4.92
N GLN A 162 -7.57 5.01 5.96
CA GLN A 162 -8.08 3.64 5.99
C GLN A 162 -9.40 3.48 5.21
N THR A 163 -10.29 4.47 5.30
CA THR A 163 -11.64 4.35 4.70
C THR A 163 -11.63 4.52 3.19
N LEU A 164 -10.70 5.28 2.62
CA LEU A 164 -10.65 5.52 1.17
C LEU A 164 -10.35 4.28 0.33
N PRO A 165 -9.30 3.49 0.65
CA PRO A 165 -8.99 2.25 -0.07
C PRO A 165 -10.14 1.23 0.02
N GLU A 166 -10.73 1.05 1.21
CA GLU A 166 -11.86 0.12 1.40
C GLU A 166 -13.10 0.55 0.60
N VAL A 167 -13.43 1.85 0.61
CA VAL A 167 -14.52 2.41 -0.20
C VAL A 167 -14.22 2.25 -1.68
N ARG A 168 -12.98 2.46 -2.11
CA ARG A 168 -12.55 2.30 -3.50
C ARG A 168 -12.65 0.83 -3.94
N GLU A 169 -12.06 -0.09 -3.19
CA GLU A 169 -12.11 -1.53 -3.47
C GLU A 169 -13.56 -2.01 -3.55
N THR A 170 -14.42 -1.53 -2.64
CA THR A 170 -15.85 -1.80 -2.71
C THR A 170 -16.45 -1.25 -4.01
N LEU A 171 -16.21 0.02 -4.34
CA LEU A 171 -16.75 0.65 -5.56
C LEU A 171 -16.28 -0.03 -6.85
N GLU A 172 -15.04 -0.52 -6.89
CA GLU A 172 -14.48 -1.24 -8.04
C GLU A 172 -15.05 -2.66 -8.17
N TRP A 173 -15.24 -3.37 -7.05
CA TRP A 173 -15.80 -4.73 -7.04
C TRP A 173 -17.33 -4.78 -7.16
N THR A 174 -18.05 -3.73 -6.75
CA THR A 174 -19.50 -3.68 -6.83
C THR A 174 -19.94 -2.93 -8.07
N TYR A 175 -20.05 -3.66 -9.19
CA TYR A 175 -20.86 -3.21 -10.33
C TYR A 175 -22.38 -3.28 -10.05
N ASP A 176 -22.77 -3.71 -8.83
CA ASP A 176 -24.16 -4.06 -8.49
C ASP A 176 -24.60 -3.44 -7.13
N GLY A 177 -25.12 -2.21 -7.19
CA GLY A 177 -26.10 -1.66 -6.23
C GLY A 177 -25.60 -0.76 -5.07
N GLU A 178 -26.32 0.34 -4.83
CA GLU A 178 -26.11 1.33 -3.74
C GLU A 178 -26.09 0.75 -2.31
N GLN A 179 -26.71 -0.42 -2.10
CA GLN A 179 -26.89 -1.03 -0.79
C GLN A 179 -25.57 -1.58 -0.21
N LYS A 180 -24.64 -2.03 -1.08
CA LYS A 180 -23.33 -2.54 -0.66
C LYS A 180 -22.35 -1.45 -0.25
N ILE A 181 -22.53 -0.22 -0.71
CA ILE A 181 -21.73 0.94 -0.26
C ILE A 181 -22.01 1.22 1.22
N LEU A 182 -23.28 1.15 1.63
CA LEU A 182 -23.68 1.29 3.03
C LEU A 182 -23.13 0.13 3.88
N ASP A 183 -23.21 -1.10 3.38
CA ASP A 183 -22.67 -2.26 4.10
C ASP A 183 -21.14 -2.22 4.21
N ALA A 184 -20.41 -1.75 3.19
CA ALA A 184 -18.97 -1.56 3.27
C ALA A 184 -18.59 -0.44 4.24
N LEU A 185 -19.31 0.68 4.23
CA LEU A 185 -19.13 1.75 5.22
C LEU A 185 -19.41 1.25 6.65
N LEU A 186 -20.37 0.33 6.83
CA LEU A 186 -20.70 -0.26 8.13
C LEU A 186 -19.71 -1.37 8.54
N VAL A 187 -19.20 -2.19 7.62
CA VAL A 187 -18.19 -3.22 7.91
C VAL A 187 -16.84 -2.59 8.23
N SER A 188 -16.46 -1.53 7.50
CA SER A 188 -15.30 -0.67 7.80
C SER A 188 -15.33 -0.13 9.24
N THR A 189 -16.53 0.11 9.79
CA THR A 189 -16.65 0.63 11.16
C THR A 189 -16.26 -0.36 12.27
N ASN A 190 -16.16 -1.66 11.98
CA ASN A 190 -15.74 -2.67 12.95
C ASN A 190 -14.22 -2.90 12.97
N SER A 191 -13.49 -2.37 11.98
CA SER A 191 -12.03 -2.52 11.83
C SER A 191 -11.29 -1.18 11.92
N PHE A 192 -11.80 -0.21 12.70
CA PHE A 192 -11.11 1.07 12.95
C PHE A 192 -9.83 0.86 13.77
N ASP A 193 -8.77 0.41 13.11
CA ASP A 193 -7.41 0.55 13.61
C ASP A 193 -7.02 2.02 13.42
N VAL A 194 -7.25 2.81 14.48
CA VAL A 194 -6.82 4.20 14.51
C VAL A 194 -5.31 4.24 14.29
N HIS A 195 -4.89 4.76 13.14
CA HIS A 195 -3.49 5.00 12.80
C HIS A 195 -2.88 6.09 13.71
N LEU A 196 -2.53 5.68 14.92
CA LEU A 196 -1.94 6.54 15.95
C LEU A 196 -0.65 7.21 15.46
N GLU A 197 0.04 6.63 14.48
CA GLU A 197 1.19 7.24 13.81
C GLU A 197 0.89 8.65 13.28
N TRP A 198 -0.26 8.91 12.66
CA TRP A 198 -0.57 10.24 12.12
C TRP A 198 -0.75 11.30 13.20
N LEU A 199 -1.30 10.90 14.34
CA LEU A 199 -1.43 11.78 15.50
C LEU A 199 -0.06 12.11 16.08
N VAL A 200 0.81 11.10 16.23
CA VAL A 200 2.19 11.28 16.71
C VAL A 200 3.00 12.15 15.75
N VAL A 201 2.94 11.87 14.44
CA VAL A 201 3.62 12.64 13.40
C VAL A 201 3.13 14.09 13.42
N SER A 202 1.81 14.32 13.41
CA SER A 202 1.24 15.68 13.39
C SER A 202 1.62 16.51 14.62
N ILE A 203 1.51 15.94 15.82
CA ILE A 203 1.93 16.60 17.07
C ILE A 203 3.43 16.91 17.02
N GLY A 204 4.22 15.94 16.58
CA GLY A 204 5.64 16.14 16.38
C GLY A 204 5.92 17.33 15.46
N VAL A 205 5.30 17.35 14.26
CA VAL A 205 5.52 18.40 13.26
C VAL A 205 5.18 19.76 13.88
N ALA A 206 4.05 19.86 14.59
CA ALA A 206 3.65 21.09 15.26
C ALA A 206 4.71 21.59 16.25
N VAL A 207 5.21 20.70 17.11
CA VAL A 207 6.24 21.01 18.11
C VAL A 207 7.53 21.43 17.43
N ALA A 208 8.01 20.66 16.44
CA ALA A 208 9.23 20.94 15.71
C ALA A 208 9.16 22.31 15.02
N VAL A 209 8.12 22.56 14.23
CA VAL A 209 7.92 23.85 13.53
C VAL A 209 7.91 25.02 14.51
N ALA A 210 7.19 24.90 15.62
CA ALA A 210 7.03 25.98 16.57
C ALA A 210 8.34 26.28 17.34
N VAL A 211 9.07 25.24 17.77
CA VAL A 211 10.38 25.37 18.43
C VAL A 211 11.39 26.00 17.47
N LEU A 212 11.51 25.47 16.26
CA LEU A 212 12.47 25.95 15.27
C LEU A 212 12.14 27.37 14.83
N THR A 213 10.86 27.71 14.68
CA THR A 213 10.44 29.08 14.37
C THR A 213 10.87 30.05 15.49
N LYS A 214 10.68 29.65 16.74
CA LYS A 214 11.07 30.46 17.90
C LYS A 214 12.59 30.66 17.97
N LEU A 215 13.36 29.60 17.73
CA LEU A 215 14.83 29.63 17.73
C LEU A 215 15.40 30.46 16.56
N CYS A 216 14.83 30.32 15.36
CA CYS A 216 15.37 30.93 14.14
C CYS A 216 14.89 32.36 13.91
N PHE A 217 13.64 32.69 14.25
CA PHE A 217 13.02 33.96 13.83
C PHE A 217 12.65 34.91 14.97
N LEU A 218 12.44 34.41 16.20
CA LEU A 218 11.91 35.22 17.31
C LEU A 218 12.95 35.50 18.40
N GLY A 219 14.24 35.41 18.06
CA GLY A 219 15.35 35.66 18.99
C GLY A 219 15.06 36.83 19.91
N THR A 220 15.08 36.58 21.22
CA THR A 220 14.66 37.54 22.24
C THR A 220 15.46 38.83 22.09
N PRO A 221 14.81 39.97 21.81
CA PRO A 221 15.48 41.25 21.73
C PRO A 221 15.99 41.61 23.12
N GLY A 222 17.26 41.32 23.41
CA GLY A 222 17.91 41.61 24.70
C GLY A 222 19.09 40.71 25.06
N THR A 223 19.12 39.46 24.58
CA THR A 223 20.24 38.52 24.83
C THR A 223 21.17 38.40 23.61
N TYR A 224 21.67 39.56 23.14
CA TYR A 224 22.39 39.73 21.88
C TYR A 224 23.87 39.31 21.90
N ARG A 225 24.22 38.28 22.68
CA ARG A 225 25.54 37.61 22.62
C ARG A 225 25.45 36.09 22.51
N SER A 226 24.25 35.55 22.30
CA SER A 226 24.08 34.14 21.95
C SER A 226 24.68 33.90 20.56
N SER A 227 25.73 33.09 20.56
CA SER A 227 26.70 32.91 19.47
C SER A 227 26.07 32.57 18.12
N SER A 228 26.57 33.18 17.06
CA SER A 228 26.35 32.76 15.66
C SER A 228 26.54 31.25 15.44
N ARG A 229 27.38 30.62 16.28
CA ARG A 229 27.63 29.18 16.32
C ARG A 229 26.38 28.36 16.65
N LEU A 230 25.52 28.82 17.57
CA LEU A 230 24.29 28.10 17.90
C LEU A 230 23.32 28.09 16.72
N ARG A 231 23.16 29.22 16.03
CA ARG A 231 22.30 29.33 14.84
C ARG A 231 22.81 28.48 13.68
N LEU A 232 24.13 28.49 13.46
CA LEU A 232 24.75 27.63 12.45
C LEU A 232 24.56 26.15 12.81
N GLY A 233 24.79 25.77 14.07
CA GLY A 233 24.57 24.41 14.56
C GLY A 233 23.13 23.93 14.39
N THR A 234 22.15 24.76 14.74
CA THR A 234 20.73 24.46 14.52
C THR A 234 20.38 24.35 13.03
N GLY A 235 20.94 25.22 12.18
CA GLY A 235 20.75 25.16 10.73
C GLY A 235 21.32 23.89 10.10
N VAL A 236 22.52 23.47 10.52
CA VAL A 236 23.15 22.22 10.06
C VAL A 236 22.39 21.00 10.56
N ALA A 237 22.00 20.97 11.84
CA ALA A 237 21.22 19.88 12.40
C ALA A 237 19.87 19.71 11.68
N LEU A 238 19.22 20.83 11.35
CA LEU A 238 18.02 20.81 10.53
C LEU A 238 18.30 20.25 9.15
N ALA A 239 19.26 20.83 8.42
CA ALA A 239 19.60 20.36 7.08
C ALA A 239 19.92 18.86 7.06
N LEU A 240 20.62 18.33 8.08
CA LEU A 240 20.87 16.90 8.20
C LEU A 240 19.59 16.10 8.48
N LEU A 241 18.72 16.55 9.39
CA LEU A 241 17.44 15.89 9.67
C LEU A 241 16.50 15.89 8.45
N THR A 242 16.59 16.89 7.57
CA THR A 242 15.77 16.98 6.36
C THR A 242 16.38 16.20 5.19
N VAL A 243 17.69 16.32 4.98
CA VAL A 243 18.38 15.77 3.80
C VAL A 243 18.79 14.31 4.01
N ALA A 244 19.18 13.89 5.21
CA ALA A 244 19.68 12.52 5.43
C ALA A 244 18.61 11.44 5.17
N PRO A 245 17.33 11.58 5.58
CA PRO A 245 16.30 10.60 5.23
C PRO A 245 16.05 10.53 3.72
N LEU A 246 16.07 11.68 3.03
CA LEU A 246 15.93 11.75 1.57
C LEU A 246 17.11 11.08 0.86
N LEU A 247 18.35 11.35 1.29
CA LEU A 247 19.55 10.69 0.75
C LEU A 247 19.56 9.19 1.06
N TYR A 248 19.09 8.78 2.24
CA TYR A 248 18.95 7.37 2.59
C TYR A 248 17.91 6.68 1.69
N MET A 249 16.75 7.30 1.46
CA MET A 249 15.74 6.80 0.52
C MET A 249 16.30 6.72 -0.90
N LEU A 250 16.96 7.78 -1.37
CA LEU A 250 17.60 7.78 -2.69
C LEU A 250 18.65 6.65 -2.79
N ALA A 251 19.45 6.44 -1.75
CA ALA A 251 20.39 5.33 -1.69
C ALA A 251 19.67 3.97 -1.75
N ARG A 252 18.54 3.80 -1.05
CA ARG A 252 17.76 2.56 -1.08
C ARG A 252 17.08 2.31 -2.42
N LEU A 253 16.57 3.35 -3.08
CA LEU A 253 15.96 3.28 -4.40
C LEU A 253 16.99 3.02 -5.52
N THR A 254 18.21 3.54 -5.35
CA THR A 254 19.33 3.31 -6.30
C THR A 254 20.00 1.95 -6.10
N HIS A 255 20.00 1.40 -4.89
CA HIS A 255 20.57 0.08 -4.58
C HIS A 255 19.44 -0.96 -4.46
N ARG A 256 18.82 -1.27 -5.60
CA ARG A 256 17.77 -2.29 -5.69
C ARG A 256 18.32 -3.66 -5.31
N THR A 257 17.48 -4.46 -4.65
CA THR A 257 17.83 -5.85 -4.32
C THR A 257 18.03 -6.63 -5.64
N PRO A 258 19.12 -7.40 -5.80
CA PRO A 258 19.31 -8.21 -7.00
C PRO A 258 18.18 -9.23 -7.14
N ILE A 259 17.80 -9.57 -8.38
CA ILE A 259 16.88 -10.68 -8.62
C ILE A 259 17.58 -11.97 -8.16
N PRO A 260 16.93 -12.77 -7.30
CA PRO A 260 17.41 -14.12 -7.00
C PRO A 260 17.57 -14.92 -8.29
N GLU A 261 18.74 -15.52 -8.48
CA GLU A 261 18.95 -16.44 -9.59
C GLU A 261 18.07 -17.67 -9.39
N CYS A 262 17.35 -18.05 -10.44
CA CYS A 262 16.48 -19.22 -10.43
C CYS A 262 16.74 -20.06 -11.68
N THR A 263 16.94 -21.36 -11.47
CA THR A 263 16.93 -22.36 -12.54
C THR A 263 15.55 -22.99 -12.63
N LEU A 264 14.86 -22.75 -13.74
CA LEU A 264 13.58 -23.41 -14.00
C LEU A 264 13.82 -24.90 -14.30
N PRO A 265 12.98 -25.81 -13.78
CA PRO A 265 13.00 -27.20 -14.19
C PRO A 265 12.71 -27.38 -15.68
N ASP A 266 13.22 -28.46 -16.27
CA ASP A 266 12.90 -28.86 -17.64
C ASP A 266 12.75 -30.39 -17.70
N PRO A 267 11.52 -30.94 -17.82
CA PRO A 267 10.25 -30.22 -17.92
C PRO A 267 9.80 -29.61 -16.59
N ASN A 268 9.02 -28.53 -16.65
CA ASN A 268 8.39 -27.89 -15.51
C ASN A 268 6.89 -28.24 -15.45
N GLY A 269 6.39 -28.56 -14.26
CA GLY A 269 5.00 -28.95 -14.04
C GLY A 269 4.04 -27.75 -13.95
N PHE A 270 4.56 -26.54 -13.74
CA PHE A 270 3.72 -25.35 -13.64
C PHE A 270 2.99 -25.04 -14.97
N GLU A 271 3.62 -25.34 -16.10
CA GLU A 271 3.05 -25.18 -17.43
C GLU A 271 1.86 -26.12 -17.65
N ASP A 272 1.91 -27.35 -17.11
CA ASP A 272 0.76 -28.26 -17.14
C ASP A 272 -0.41 -27.69 -16.33
N TYR A 273 -0.14 -27.00 -15.21
CA TYR A 273 -1.18 -26.36 -14.40
C TYR A 273 -1.85 -25.20 -15.13
N LEU A 274 -1.06 -24.36 -15.81
CA LEU A 274 -1.59 -23.26 -16.62
C LEU A 274 -2.40 -23.79 -17.80
N GLN A 275 -1.95 -24.88 -18.42
CA GLN A 275 -2.70 -25.55 -19.48
C GLN A 275 -4.00 -26.16 -18.94
N ALA A 276 -3.98 -26.77 -17.76
CA ALA A 276 -5.16 -27.31 -17.09
C ALA A 276 -6.19 -26.22 -16.79
N ALA A 277 -5.75 -25.09 -16.22
CA ALA A 277 -6.63 -23.96 -15.93
C ALA A 277 -7.25 -23.39 -17.21
N SER A 278 -6.45 -23.25 -18.28
CA SER A 278 -6.93 -22.78 -19.57
C SER A 278 -7.88 -23.75 -20.28
N ALA A 279 -7.86 -25.03 -19.91
CA ALA A 279 -8.74 -26.07 -20.44
C ALA A 279 -10.09 -26.13 -19.71
N LEU A 280 -10.26 -25.41 -18.60
CA LEU A 280 -11.53 -25.33 -17.90
C LEU A 280 -12.60 -24.66 -18.78
N PRO A 281 -13.87 -25.06 -18.66
CA PRO A 281 -14.97 -24.32 -19.28
C PRO A 281 -15.05 -22.90 -18.70
N ALA A 282 -15.60 -21.96 -19.45
CA ALA A 282 -15.69 -20.55 -19.03
C ALA A 282 -16.51 -20.31 -17.75
N SER A 283 -17.34 -21.26 -17.32
CA SER A 283 -18.12 -21.18 -16.08
C SER A 283 -18.29 -22.59 -15.49
N PRO A 284 -17.22 -23.15 -14.89
CA PRO A 284 -17.23 -24.50 -14.36
C PRO A 284 -18.30 -24.64 -13.27
N THR A 285 -19.10 -25.70 -13.32
CA THR A 285 -20.16 -25.92 -12.32
C THR A 285 -19.59 -25.93 -10.89
N VAL A 286 -18.37 -26.44 -10.72
CA VAL A 286 -17.67 -26.56 -9.44
C VAL A 286 -17.38 -25.21 -8.76
N ASP A 287 -17.39 -24.11 -9.51
CA ASP A 287 -17.15 -22.76 -9.01
C ASP A 287 -18.44 -21.96 -8.75
N THR A 288 -19.58 -22.53 -9.10
CA THR A 288 -20.86 -21.85 -8.86
C THR A 288 -21.20 -21.90 -7.37
N TRP A 289 -21.72 -20.80 -6.84
CA TRP A 289 -22.21 -20.72 -5.46
C TRP A 289 -23.31 -21.73 -5.13
N ALA A 290 -23.97 -22.28 -6.16
CA ALA A 290 -25.02 -23.28 -6.05
C ALA A 290 -24.48 -24.71 -5.88
N PHE A 291 -23.17 -24.93 -6.09
CA PHE A 291 -22.53 -26.21 -5.95
C PHE A 291 -21.71 -26.27 -4.66
N ASP A 292 -22.09 -27.19 -3.78
CA ASP A 292 -21.38 -27.50 -2.54
C ASP A 292 -20.94 -28.97 -2.61
N VAL A 293 -19.63 -29.19 -2.59
CA VAL A 293 -19.00 -30.52 -2.71
C VAL A 293 -19.50 -31.48 -1.63
N ASP A 294 -19.73 -30.98 -0.41
CA ASP A 294 -20.06 -31.83 0.73
C ASP A 294 -21.51 -32.31 0.71
N THR A 295 -22.42 -31.46 0.21
CA THR A 295 -23.85 -31.75 0.14
C THR A 295 -24.33 -32.25 -1.22
N ALA A 296 -23.50 -32.16 -2.26
CA ALA A 296 -23.83 -32.62 -3.61
C ALA A 296 -24.20 -34.12 -3.66
N THR A 297 -25.20 -34.43 -4.49
CA THR A 297 -25.61 -35.81 -4.77
C THR A 297 -24.59 -36.51 -5.68
N THR A 298 -24.57 -37.84 -5.67
CA THR A 298 -23.68 -38.62 -6.54
C THR A 298 -23.81 -38.25 -8.03
N PRO A 299 -25.01 -38.10 -8.62
CA PRO A 299 -25.13 -37.68 -10.01
C PRO A 299 -24.59 -36.27 -10.28
N GLN A 300 -24.74 -35.33 -9.33
CA GLN A 300 -24.15 -33.98 -9.45
C GLN A 300 -22.63 -34.05 -9.44
N LEU A 301 -22.03 -34.78 -8.50
CA LEU A 301 -20.58 -34.97 -8.44
C LEU A 301 -20.05 -35.63 -9.71
N GLN A 302 -20.74 -36.65 -10.25
CA GLN A 302 -20.36 -37.28 -11.52
C GLN A 302 -20.36 -36.29 -12.69
N ALA A 303 -21.40 -35.45 -12.80
CA ALA A 303 -21.49 -34.46 -13.86
C ALA A 303 -20.36 -33.42 -13.76
N VAL A 304 -20.09 -32.92 -12.56
CA VAL A 304 -19.04 -31.91 -12.32
C VAL A 304 -17.64 -32.50 -12.56
N VAL A 305 -17.37 -33.71 -12.08
CA VAL A 305 -16.07 -34.37 -12.32
C VAL A 305 -15.86 -34.62 -13.81
N ALA A 306 -16.89 -35.11 -14.52
CA ALA A 306 -16.81 -35.33 -15.97
C ALA A 306 -16.57 -34.04 -16.77
N GLU A 307 -17.08 -32.90 -16.28
CA GLU A 307 -16.86 -31.58 -16.89
C GLU A 307 -15.38 -31.14 -16.82
N VAL A 308 -14.66 -31.49 -15.75
CA VAL A 308 -13.28 -31.01 -15.52
C VAL A 308 -12.21 -32.10 -15.64
N ASP A 309 -12.58 -33.34 -15.93
CA ASP A 309 -11.69 -34.52 -15.90
C ASP A 309 -10.41 -34.35 -16.73
N GLN A 310 -10.53 -33.81 -17.95
CA GLN A 310 -9.39 -33.55 -18.82
C GLN A 310 -8.38 -32.58 -18.19
N ALA A 311 -8.87 -31.57 -17.46
CA ALA A 311 -8.01 -30.63 -16.77
C ALA A 311 -7.35 -31.26 -15.55
N LEU A 312 -8.05 -32.14 -14.82
CA LEU A 312 -7.47 -32.88 -13.69
C LEU A 312 -6.35 -33.83 -14.13
N GLU A 313 -6.47 -34.47 -15.29
CA GLU A 313 -5.39 -35.31 -15.85
C GLU A 313 -4.12 -34.51 -16.15
N LEU A 314 -4.24 -33.27 -16.64
CA LEU A 314 -3.09 -32.39 -16.83
C LEU A 314 -2.43 -32.04 -15.49
N VAL A 315 -3.22 -31.80 -14.44
CA VAL A 315 -2.66 -31.59 -13.08
C VAL A 315 -1.98 -32.85 -12.56
N ARG A 316 -2.57 -34.05 -12.75
CA ARG A 316 -1.95 -35.34 -12.40
C ARG A 316 -0.60 -35.52 -13.11
N SER A 317 -0.47 -35.12 -14.37
CA SER A 317 0.83 -35.04 -15.05
C SER A 317 1.76 -34.05 -14.37
N GLY A 318 1.29 -32.82 -14.12
CA GLY A 318 2.11 -31.73 -13.57
C GLY A 318 2.72 -32.04 -12.20
N VAL A 319 1.95 -32.70 -11.31
CA VAL A 319 2.44 -33.05 -9.95
C VAL A 319 3.56 -34.10 -9.97
N THR A 320 3.75 -34.82 -11.08
CA THR A 320 4.87 -35.77 -11.23
C THR A 320 6.18 -35.11 -11.66
N LYS A 321 6.12 -33.82 -12.02
CA LYS A 321 7.27 -33.02 -12.48
C LYS A 321 7.76 -32.11 -11.36
N ASP A 322 8.99 -31.63 -11.49
CA ASP A 322 9.44 -30.52 -10.63
C ASP A 322 8.71 -29.24 -11.04
N VAL A 323 8.30 -28.43 -10.06
CA VAL A 323 7.44 -27.25 -10.27
C VAL A 323 8.19 -26.02 -9.77
N PHE A 324 8.29 -25.03 -10.64
CA PHE A 324 8.77 -23.71 -10.26
C PHE A 324 8.09 -22.62 -11.09
N ARG A 325 7.48 -21.64 -10.43
CA ARG A 325 6.86 -20.50 -11.11
C ARG A 325 7.93 -19.51 -11.62
N ARG A 326 7.86 -19.13 -12.89
CA ARG A 326 8.68 -18.05 -13.45
C ARG A 326 8.09 -16.69 -13.11
N LEU A 327 8.87 -15.83 -12.46
CA LEU A 327 8.52 -14.42 -12.21
C LEU A 327 9.22 -13.51 -13.21
N THR A 328 8.50 -12.53 -13.76
CA THR A 328 9.06 -11.45 -14.61
C THR A 328 9.47 -10.22 -13.79
N TYR A 329 9.06 -10.17 -12.52
CA TYR A 329 9.17 -9.04 -11.59
C TYR A 329 8.47 -7.77 -12.10
N THR A 330 7.33 -7.95 -12.77
CA THR A 330 6.44 -6.88 -13.25
C THR A 330 5.02 -7.07 -12.67
N MET A 331 4.11 -6.13 -12.94
CA MET A 331 2.71 -6.27 -12.53
C MET A 331 2.02 -7.51 -13.15
N GLU A 332 2.53 -8.02 -14.27
CA GLU A 332 2.04 -9.25 -14.92
C GLU A 332 2.16 -10.49 -14.01
N ASP A 333 3.04 -10.47 -13.01
CA ASP A 333 3.14 -11.55 -12.05
C ASP A 333 1.92 -11.65 -11.10
N LEU A 334 1.12 -10.58 -10.98
CA LEU A 334 -0.17 -10.63 -10.28
C LEU A 334 -1.31 -10.96 -11.24
N ASP A 335 -1.15 -10.68 -12.52
CA ASP A 335 -2.10 -11.03 -13.59
C ASP A 335 -1.93 -12.49 -14.03
N VAL A 336 -1.64 -13.41 -13.08
CA VAL A 336 -1.64 -14.84 -13.41
C VAL A 336 -3.02 -15.13 -14.00
N PRO A 337 -3.09 -15.57 -15.27
CA PRO A 337 -4.33 -15.47 -16.04
C PRO A 337 -5.52 -16.19 -15.43
N ASP A 338 -5.34 -17.04 -14.41
CA ASP A 338 -6.48 -17.61 -13.72
C ASP A 338 -6.18 -18.13 -12.30
N PHE A 339 -5.95 -17.24 -11.32
CA PHE A 339 -6.03 -17.66 -9.91
C PHE A 339 -7.39 -18.31 -9.57
N GLY A 340 -8.44 -17.95 -10.30
CA GLY A 340 -9.75 -18.62 -10.26
C GLY A 340 -9.60 -20.08 -10.66
N GLY A 341 -9.17 -20.34 -11.89
CA GLY A 341 -8.93 -21.65 -12.49
C GLY A 341 -8.01 -22.54 -11.67
N LEU A 342 -6.93 -22.00 -11.11
CA LEU A 342 -6.06 -22.78 -10.22
C LEU A 342 -6.80 -23.29 -8.98
N ARG A 343 -7.73 -22.49 -8.42
CA ARG A 343 -8.60 -22.90 -7.30
C ARG A 343 -9.73 -23.83 -7.78
N THR A 344 -10.28 -23.62 -8.96
CA THR A 344 -11.27 -24.49 -9.60
C THR A 344 -10.75 -25.92 -9.73
N LEU A 345 -9.50 -26.09 -10.17
CA LEU A 345 -8.84 -27.40 -10.28
C LEU A 345 -8.82 -28.12 -8.92
N SER A 346 -8.51 -27.40 -7.84
CA SER A 346 -8.56 -27.97 -6.48
C SER A 346 -9.96 -28.37 -6.06
N ARG A 347 -10.98 -27.56 -6.35
CA ARG A 347 -12.39 -27.94 -6.09
C ARG A 347 -12.80 -29.15 -6.92
N GLY A 348 -12.30 -29.26 -8.16
CA GLY A 348 -12.51 -30.41 -9.04
C GLY A 348 -11.97 -31.71 -8.44
N PHE A 349 -10.73 -31.70 -7.92
CA PHE A 349 -10.20 -32.85 -7.18
C PHE A 349 -10.99 -33.15 -5.91
N ALA A 350 -11.40 -32.13 -5.16
CA ALA A 350 -12.23 -32.33 -3.96
C ALA A 350 -13.57 -33.02 -4.31
N ALA A 351 -14.21 -32.61 -5.41
CA ALA A 351 -15.40 -33.25 -5.95
C ALA A 351 -15.14 -34.69 -6.42
N SER A 352 -14.00 -34.94 -7.08
CA SER A 352 -13.57 -36.29 -7.50
C SER A 352 -13.37 -37.22 -6.31
N GLY A 353 -12.63 -36.76 -5.29
CA GLY A 353 -12.44 -37.52 -4.05
C GLY A 353 -13.77 -37.83 -3.35
N ARG A 354 -14.67 -36.84 -3.26
CA ARG A 354 -15.97 -37.02 -2.60
C ARG A 354 -16.88 -37.97 -3.39
N LEU A 355 -16.78 -37.98 -4.72
CA LEU A 355 -17.44 -38.96 -5.56
C LEU A 355 -16.94 -40.38 -5.27
N HIS A 356 -15.61 -40.56 -5.17
CA HIS A 356 -14.99 -41.84 -4.82
C HIS A 356 -15.43 -42.34 -3.44
N GLU A 357 -15.52 -41.46 -2.44
CA GLU A 357 -16.04 -41.81 -1.12
C GLU A 357 -17.49 -42.32 -1.19
N LYS A 358 -18.39 -41.60 -1.86
CA LYS A 358 -19.81 -42.00 -1.98
C LYS A 358 -19.99 -43.33 -2.73
N GLN A 359 -19.01 -43.73 -3.53
CA GLN A 359 -18.99 -45.01 -4.24
C GLN A 359 -18.28 -46.14 -3.48
N GLY A 360 -17.77 -45.87 -2.26
CA GLY A 360 -17.02 -46.84 -1.47
C GLY A 360 -15.59 -47.10 -1.98
N ARG A 361 -15.09 -46.27 -2.90
CA ARG A 361 -13.75 -46.37 -3.49
C ARG A 361 -12.74 -45.53 -2.70
N LEU A 362 -12.56 -45.87 -1.42
CA LEU A 362 -11.79 -45.04 -0.48
C LEU A 362 -10.32 -44.86 -0.87
N SER A 363 -9.69 -45.85 -1.51
CA SER A 363 -8.31 -45.71 -2.01
C SER A 363 -8.20 -44.62 -3.08
N ASP A 364 -9.12 -44.62 -4.04
CA ASP A 364 -9.15 -43.63 -5.13
C ASP A 364 -9.43 -42.22 -4.57
N ALA A 365 -10.28 -42.13 -3.54
CA ALA A 365 -10.54 -40.86 -2.85
C ALA A 365 -9.27 -40.29 -2.19
N VAL A 366 -8.53 -41.14 -1.46
CA VAL A 366 -7.25 -40.77 -0.86
C VAL A 366 -6.25 -40.28 -1.91
N ASP A 367 -6.18 -40.96 -3.06
CA ASP A 367 -5.28 -40.58 -4.16
C ASP A 367 -5.62 -39.20 -4.75
N ASP A 368 -6.90 -38.88 -4.93
CA ASP A 368 -7.33 -37.55 -5.36
C ASP A 368 -7.01 -36.46 -4.31
N TYR A 369 -7.25 -36.73 -3.03
CA TYR A 369 -6.95 -35.75 -1.97
C TYR A 369 -5.45 -35.53 -1.74
N LEU A 370 -4.62 -36.55 -1.88
CA LEU A 370 -3.17 -36.39 -1.85
C LEU A 370 -2.66 -35.67 -3.11
N THR A 371 -3.30 -35.86 -4.26
CA THR A 371 -2.96 -35.14 -5.49
C THR A 371 -3.24 -33.64 -5.35
N VAL A 372 -4.39 -33.24 -4.78
CA VAL A 372 -4.68 -31.82 -4.58
C VAL A 372 -3.79 -31.18 -3.51
N LEU A 373 -3.39 -31.93 -2.48
CA LEU A 373 -2.37 -31.52 -1.53
C LEU A 373 -1.04 -31.23 -2.25
N ASP A 374 -0.55 -32.18 -3.04
CA ASP A 374 0.71 -32.05 -3.77
C ASP A 374 0.69 -30.89 -4.76
N TYR A 375 -0.42 -30.72 -5.47
CA TYR A 375 -0.68 -29.58 -6.34
C TYR A 375 -0.62 -28.26 -5.58
N GLY A 376 -1.38 -28.13 -4.47
CA GLY A 376 -1.41 -26.91 -3.66
C GLY A 376 -0.05 -26.52 -3.09
N CYS A 377 0.70 -27.49 -2.54
CA CYS A 377 2.07 -27.24 -2.07
C CYS A 377 3.01 -26.82 -3.21
N SER A 378 2.86 -27.41 -4.40
CA SER A 378 3.69 -27.07 -5.56
C SER A 378 3.45 -25.66 -6.10
N LEU A 379 2.24 -25.10 -5.95
CA LEU A 379 1.93 -23.72 -6.34
C LEU A 379 2.74 -22.68 -5.54
N THR A 380 3.23 -23.03 -4.36
CA THR A 380 4.03 -22.11 -3.52
C THR A 380 5.44 -21.88 -4.06
N ARG A 381 5.94 -22.76 -4.94
CA ARG A 381 7.35 -22.79 -5.33
C ARG A 381 7.69 -21.73 -6.36
N GLY A 382 8.64 -20.88 -6.01
CA GLY A 382 9.10 -19.80 -6.89
C GLY A 382 8.13 -18.63 -7.03
N GLY A 383 6.95 -18.71 -6.42
CA GLY A 383 5.94 -17.67 -6.46
C GLY A 383 6.15 -16.54 -5.44
N LEU A 384 5.25 -15.56 -5.52
CA LEU A 384 5.06 -14.47 -4.58
C LEU A 384 4.23 -14.92 -3.36
N MET A 385 4.02 -14.04 -2.38
CA MET A 385 3.13 -14.32 -1.24
C MET A 385 1.73 -14.75 -1.70
N VAL A 386 1.19 -14.10 -2.75
CA VAL A 386 -0.15 -14.41 -3.26
C VAL A 386 -0.26 -15.85 -3.75
N ASP A 387 0.76 -16.36 -4.45
CA ASP A 387 0.80 -17.77 -4.88
C ASP A 387 0.86 -18.71 -3.68
N THR A 388 1.61 -18.33 -2.64
CA THR A 388 1.71 -19.11 -1.40
C THR A 388 0.35 -19.20 -0.71
N LEU A 389 -0.38 -18.08 -0.60
CA LEU A 389 -1.72 -18.07 -0.02
C LEU A 389 -2.70 -18.93 -0.83
N ILE A 390 -2.59 -18.92 -2.16
CA ILE A 390 -3.39 -19.78 -3.03
C ILE A 390 -3.03 -21.24 -2.82
N GLY A 391 -1.74 -21.58 -2.80
CA GLY A 391 -1.26 -22.94 -2.53
C GLY A 391 -1.74 -23.49 -1.19
N ILE A 392 -1.72 -22.66 -0.13
CA ILE A 392 -2.28 -23.02 1.19
C ILE A 392 -3.79 -23.29 1.08
N ALA A 393 -4.55 -22.42 0.41
CA ALA A 393 -5.99 -22.63 0.24
C ALA A 393 -6.30 -23.92 -0.55
N CYS A 394 -5.56 -24.16 -1.64
CA CYS A 394 -5.70 -25.33 -2.49
C CYS A 394 -5.34 -26.64 -1.76
N SER A 395 -4.22 -26.64 -1.03
CA SER A 395 -3.79 -27.82 -0.25
C SER A 395 -4.75 -28.14 0.90
N GLY A 396 -5.36 -27.11 1.51
CA GLY A 396 -6.40 -27.28 2.53
C GLY A 396 -7.59 -28.13 2.07
N MET A 397 -7.95 -28.06 0.77
CA MET A 397 -9.02 -28.89 0.18
C MET A 397 -8.68 -30.38 0.14
N GLY A 398 -7.39 -30.75 0.19
CA GLY A 398 -6.96 -32.15 0.32
C GLY A 398 -6.78 -32.59 1.77
N VAL A 399 -6.26 -31.69 2.61
CA VAL A 399 -5.95 -32.01 4.01
C VAL A 399 -7.21 -32.28 4.84
N GLU A 400 -8.28 -31.49 4.67
CA GLU A 400 -9.49 -31.66 5.48
C GLU A 400 -10.16 -33.03 5.24
N PRO A 401 -10.45 -33.45 3.99
CA PRO A 401 -11.04 -34.77 3.76
C PRO A 401 -10.12 -35.93 4.16
N LEU A 402 -8.79 -35.80 3.99
CA LEU A 402 -7.85 -36.80 4.50
C LEU A 402 -7.94 -36.96 6.03
N ARG A 403 -8.16 -35.86 6.76
CA ARG A 403 -8.38 -35.89 8.21
C ARG A 403 -9.68 -36.61 8.57
N GLU A 404 -10.76 -36.35 7.82
CA GLU A 404 -12.05 -37.04 7.98
C GLU A 404 -11.92 -38.56 7.72
N LEU A 405 -11.16 -38.93 6.68
CA LEU A 405 -10.93 -40.31 6.29
C LEU A 405 -9.95 -41.06 7.20
N LYS A 406 -9.29 -40.42 8.16
CA LYS A 406 -8.25 -41.03 9.01
C LYS A 406 -8.64 -42.39 9.62
N HIS A 407 -9.91 -42.57 9.98
CA HIS A 407 -10.40 -43.79 10.62
C HIS A 407 -10.98 -44.83 9.65
N SER A 408 -11.31 -44.42 8.43
CA SER A 408 -11.92 -45.27 7.38
C SER A 408 -10.95 -45.60 6.25
N ALA A 409 -9.82 -44.88 6.14
CA ALA A 409 -8.79 -45.12 5.13
C ALA A 409 -8.24 -46.55 5.26
N PRO A 410 -7.95 -47.23 4.13
CA PRO A 410 -7.32 -48.54 4.14
C PRO A 410 -6.03 -48.53 4.96
N ARG A 411 -5.87 -49.45 5.91
CA ARG A 411 -4.72 -49.47 6.84
C ARG A 411 -3.40 -49.60 6.10
N GLU A 412 -3.41 -50.27 4.95
CA GLU A 412 -2.28 -50.48 4.08
C GLU A 412 -1.77 -49.17 3.47
N ARG A 413 -2.61 -48.13 3.37
CA ARG A 413 -2.27 -46.83 2.79
C ARG A 413 -1.78 -45.80 3.81
N LEU A 414 -1.91 -46.06 5.12
CA LEU A 414 -1.56 -45.07 6.15
C LEU A 414 -0.09 -44.65 6.10
N GLY A 415 0.83 -45.57 5.78
CA GLY A 415 2.26 -45.24 5.62
C GLY A 415 2.51 -44.28 4.47
N ASP A 416 1.91 -44.56 3.30
CA ASP A 416 2.00 -43.73 2.09
C ASP A 416 1.38 -42.34 2.29
N ILE A 417 0.23 -42.25 2.98
CA ILE A 417 -0.39 -40.96 3.33
C ILE A 417 0.57 -40.11 4.18
N VAL A 418 1.19 -40.70 5.20
CA VAL A 418 2.13 -39.97 6.08
C VAL A 418 3.36 -39.53 5.30
N GLU A 419 3.95 -40.42 4.49
CA GLU A 419 5.12 -40.10 3.67
C GLU A 419 4.83 -38.95 2.69
N ARG A 420 3.66 -38.96 2.03
CA ARG A 420 3.27 -37.88 1.11
C ARG A 420 2.96 -36.58 1.83
N LEU A 421 2.36 -36.59 3.02
CA LEU A 421 2.16 -35.39 3.85
C LEU A 421 3.50 -34.75 4.25
N GLU A 422 4.46 -35.54 4.70
CA GLU A 422 5.80 -35.07 5.06
C GLU A 422 6.54 -34.50 3.83
N ALA A 423 6.45 -35.19 2.69
CA ALA A 423 7.05 -34.73 1.43
C ALA A 423 6.40 -33.44 0.91
N ALA A 424 5.09 -33.26 1.12
CA ALA A 424 4.37 -32.05 0.73
C ALA A 424 4.78 -30.83 1.58
N GLU A 425 4.98 -31.01 2.89
CA GLU A 425 5.46 -29.94 3.78
C GLU A 425 6.87 -29.47 3.37
N LEU A 426 7.76 -30.40 3.03
CA LEU A 426 9.13 -30.09 2.58
C LEU A 426 9.20 -29.38 1.22
N ARG A 427 8.12 -29.41 0.42
CA ARG A 427 8.05 -28.74 -0.89
C ARG A 427 7.69 -27.25 -0.78
N VAL A 428 7.20 -26.79 0.36
CA VAL A 428 6.84 -25.38 0.54
C VAL A 428 8.11 -24.54 0.70
N ASP A 429 8.23 -23.47 -0.08
CA ASP A 429 9.36 -22.55 0.02
C ASP A 429 9.41 -21.92 1.41
N ALA A 430 10.64 -21.69 1.91
CA ALA A 430 10.82 -21.02 3.19
C ALA A 430 10.29 -19.57 3.14
N ILE A 431 9.64 -19.13 4.22
CA ILE A 431 8.96 -17.83 4.28
C ILE A 431 9.89 -16.64 4.00
N ASP A 432 11.16 -16.74 4.39
CA ASP A 432 12.17 -15.71 4.13
C ASP A 432 12.51 -15.59 2.63
N GLN A 433 12.45 -16.70 1.89
CA GLN A 433 12.63 -16.69 0.43
C GLN A 433 11.43 -16.07 -0.28
N ILE A 434 10.20 -16.41 0.16
CA ILE A 434 8.97 -15.80 -0.35
C ILE A 434 9.00 -14.28 -0.12
N MET A 435 9.25 -13.85 1.12
CA MET A 435 9.35 -12.44 1.49
C MET A 435 10.47 -11.69 0.74
N LEU A 436 11.58 -12.36 0.41
CA LEU A 436 12.63 -11.78 -0.41
C LEU A 436 12.14 -11.55 -1.84
N ARG A 437 11.44 -12.52 -2.45
CA ARG A 437 10.87 -12.38 -3.80
C ARG A 437 9.82 -11.28 -3.84
N ASP A 438 8.90 -11.22 -2.88
CA ASP A 438 7.92 -10.13 -2.79
C ASP A 438 8.59 -8.77 -2.67
N LYS A 439 9.62 -8.65 -1.84
CA LYS A 439 10.36 -7.39 -1.71
C LYS A 439 11.01 -6.98 -3.03
N VAL A 440 11.65 -7.92 -3.75
CA VAL A 440 12.27 -7.64 -5.05
C VAL A 440 11.21 -7.27 -6.08
N TRP A 441 10.08 -7.96 -6.05
CA TRP A 441 8.92 -7.69 -6.90
C TRP A 441 8.35 -6.31 -6.63
N SER A 442 8.04 -5.93 -5.39
CA SER A 442 7.54 -4.60 -5.04
C SER A 442 8.50 -3.50 -5.50
N GLN A 443 9.81 -3.67 -5.30
CA GLN A 443 10.83 -2.70 -5.74
C GLN A 443 10.92 -2.52 -7.26
N ARG A 444 10.38 -3.45 -8.06
CA ARG A 444 10.49 -3.46 -9.52
C ARG A 444 9.16 -3.16 -10.20
N ALA A 445 8.09 -3.76 -9.71
CA ALA A 445 6.74 -3.60 -10.23
C ALA A 445 6.08 -2.30 -9.75
N MET A 446 6.31 -1.88 -8.49
CA MET A 446 5.65 -0.69 -7.90
C MET A 446 6.55 0.56 -7.85
N GLY A 447 7.86 0.41 -8.06
CA GLY A 447 8.85 1.50 -7.94
C GLY A 447 9.49 1.58 -6.56
#